data_AF-A0A417CP54-F1
#
_entry.id   AF-A0A417CP54-F1
#
_cell.length_a   1.000
_cell.length_b   1.000
_cell.length_c   1.000
_cell.angle_alpha   90.00
_cell.angle_beta   90.00
_cell.angle_gamma   90.00
#
_symmetry.space_group_name_H-M   'P 1'
#
loop_
_entity.id
_entity.type
_entity.pdbx_description
1 polymer ?
#
loop_
_entity_poly.entity_id
_entity_poly.type
_entity_poly.pdbx_seq_one_letter_code
_entity_poly.pdbx_strand_id
1 'polypeptide(L)'
;MNTQDAIELLGIVPEDDEREIKRKYHKMISRFHPDSLNEVREAHIQRAQEINEAYRILSQSDSREMQNAYGTEAYGTEAHGTDNHKSGKREQHQEWSGEWNEAAFIPRNIYLHYSMNLSEEERKEAQGKLYYQAACGKYMWDPEEEDFALFLTSIRHAAAALLERTENAVNAEDLSSVPDLKEYRFRIQAKLFEYLSMQYVNPLLVLDSLMKPESTDRKGQRIYRVKAFLAAEAASPEGRLIASLQSGEYLFPKAFHGNQIQLMNKDKQVLGYLHMEEDRLYFCIIPLLKRHAAQVKFLVQEEGGGTNEKNEGINNTTNSSNFRNSGRGIKRGNNKLKVNIDFYFRLEDENYTYNSSELNLKIAEILNGYEKYLRKYDPEQDQFCDLFARLSRSNFRSRFHLKDKDIQYIREKGMDTIRSHASDFVRTRLAPAQIPNDGKQTPMRGHPVFLAQHATGCCCRGCLYKWHRIPAGVQLTEEQQEYIVDVLMAWIEREYNRNA
;
A
#
# COMPACT_ATOMS: atom_id res chain seq x y z
N MET A 1 26.11 -6.43 28.52
CA MET A 1 25.23 -6.69 29.69
C MET A 1 25.62 -8.00 30.36
N ASN A 2 25.43 -8.17 31.68
CA ASN A 2 25.69 -9.45 32.38
C ASN A 2 24.38 -10.25 32.64
N THR A 3 24.46 -11.49 33.11
CA THR A 3 23.27 -12.35 33.33
C THR A 3 22.31 -11.77 34.38
N GLN A 4 22.81 -11.14 35.43
CA GLN A 4 21.98 -10.53 36.47
C GLN A 4 21.21 -9.32 35.92
N ASP A 5 21.90 -8.47 35.15
CA ASP A 5 21.28 -7.33 34.46
C ASP A 5 20.20 -7.82 33.47
N ALA A 6 20.42 -8.96 32.81
CA ALA A 6 19.45 -9.55 31.88
C ALA A 6 18.19 -10.08 32.58
N ILE A 7 18.34 -10.72 33.74
CA ILE A 7 17.23 -11.18 34.60
C ILE A 7 16.41 -9.98 35.07
N GLU A 8 17.07 -8.93 35.54
CA GLU A 8 16.42 -7.70 36.00
C GLU A 8 15.70 -6.99 34.85
N LEU A 9 16.35 -6.88 33.68
CA LEU A 9 15.80 -6.21 32.52
C LEU A 9 14.50 -6.87 32.03
N LEU A 10 14.46 -8.20 31.95
CA LEU A 10 13.29 -8.95 31.50
C LEU A 10 12.25 -9.22 32.61
N GLY A 11 12.56 -8.87 33.86
CA GLY A 11 11.70 -9.10 35.01
C GLY A 11 11.51 -10.58 35.32
N ILE A 12 12.58 -11.36 35.17
CA ILE A 12 12.59 -12.80 35.41
C ILE A 12 12.70 -13.06 36.92
N VAL A 13 11.91 -14.00 37.42
CA VAL A 13 11.99 -14.49 38.80
C VAL A 13 12.54 -15.92 38.81
N PRO A 14 13.15 -16.39 39.92
CA PRO A 14 13.77 -17.71 40.00
C PRO A 14 12.84 -18.89 39.67
N GLU A 15 11.53 -18.70 39.78
CA GLU A 15 10.50 -19.70 39.50
C GLU A 15 10.03 -19.74 38.04
N ASP A 16 10.47 -18.80 37.19
CA ASP A 16 10.08 -18.78 35.79
C ASP A 16 10.71 -19.94 35.02
N ASP A 17 9.89 -20.73 34.34
CA ASP A 17 10.36 -21.71 33.38
C ASP A 17 10.74 -21.06 32.04
N GLU A 18 11.41 -21.82 31.16
CA GLU A 18 11.84 -21.34 29.83
C GLU A 18 10.67 -20.72 29.03
N ARG A 19 9.46 -21.22 29.23
CA ARG A 19 8.24 -20.73 28.57
C ARG A 19 7.81 -19.38 29.13
N GLU A 20 7.90 -19.16 30.44
CA GLU A 20 7.58 -17.89 31.08
C GLU A 20 8.65 -16.82 30.77
N ILE A 21 9.92 -17.20 30.72
CA ILE A 21 11.02 -16.32 30.27
C ILE A 21 10.77 -15.84 28.83
N LYS A 22 10.42 -16.76 27.91
CA LYS A 22 10.04 -16.43 26.52
C LYS A 22 8.83 -15.50 26.47
N ARG A 23 7.80 -15.77 27.27
CA ARG A 23 6.58 -14.93 27.33
C ARG A 23 6.88 -13.51 27.81
N LYS A 24 7.71 -13.35 28.85
CA LYS A 24 8.13 -12.04 29.38
C LYS A 24 8.93 -11.25 28.37
N TYR A 25 9.85 -11.90 27.67
CA TYR A 25 10.58 -11.32 26.55
C TYR A 25 9.66 -10.85 25.42
N HIS A 26 8.75 -11.71 24.93
CA HIS A 26 7.79 -11.34 23.87
C HIS A 26 6.90 -10.15 24.25
N LYS A 27 6.41 -10.13 25.49
CA LYS A 27 5.62 -9.02 26.03
C LYS A 27 6.43 -7.73 26.06
N MET A 28 7.72 -7.81 26.37
CA MET A 28 8.60 -6.66 26.46
C MET A 28 8.98 -6.14 25.07
N ILE A 29 9.46 -7.01 24.17
CA ILE A 29 9.88 -6.59 22.82
C ILE A 29 8.72 -6.04 22.00
N SER A 30 7.50 -6.59 22.13
CA SER A 30 6.31 -6.07 21.45
C SER A 30 5.96 -4.62 21.83
N ARG A 31 6.38 -4.13 23.01
CA ARG A 31 6.13 -2.76 23.47
C ARG A 31 7.13 -1.74 22.92
N PHE A 32 8.34 -2.19 22.64
CA PHE A 32 9.44 -1.35 22.16
C PHE A 32 9.74 -1.56 20.67
N HIS A 33 8.96 -2.41 20.00
CA HIS A 33 9.10 -2.69 18.57
C HIS A 33 8.77 -1.44 17.72
N PRO A 34 9.53 -1.17 16.63
CA PRO A 34 9.32 -0.01 15.77
C PRO A 34 7.88 0.11 15.22
N ASP A 35 7.28 -1.01 14.79
CA ASP A 35 5.90 -1.04 14.26
C ASP A 35 4.81 -0.82 15.33
N SER A 36 5.14 -0.88 16.62
CA SER A 36 4.18 -0.65 17.70
C SER A 36 4.05 0.83 18.08
N LEU A 37 4.86 1.71 17.48
CA LEU A 37 5.01 3.10 17.90
C LEU A 37 4.68 4.05 16.74
N ASN A 38 3.86 5.06 17.00
CA ASN A 38 3.53 6.10 16.02
C ASN A 38 4.74 6.97 15.64
N GLU A 39 5.74 7.05 16.53
CA GLU A 39 7.02 7.73 16.32
C GLU A 39 8.17 6.88 16.91
N VAL A 40 9.18 6.57 16.10
CA VAL A 40 10.35 5.80 16.52
C VAL A 40 11.46 6.77 16.94
N ARG A 41 11.87 6.71 18.21
CA ARG A 41 13.00 7.47 18.75
C ARG A 41 14.21 6.54 18.91
N GLU A 42 15.42 7.08 18.85
CA GLU A 42 16.67 6.30 19.05
C GLU A 42 16.65 5.49 20.36
N ALA A 43 16.09 6.07 21.43
CA ALA A 43 15.92 5.40 22.71
C ALA A 43 15.03 4.12 22.65
N HIS A 44 14.04 4.07 21.74
CA HIS A 44 13.21 2.88 21.57
C HIS A 44 13.96 1.76 20.85
N ILE A 45 14.80 2.11 19.87
CA ILE A 45 15.69 1.18 19.16
C ILE A 45 16.72 0.60 20.13
N GLN A 46 17.37 1.46 20.92
CA GLN A 46 18.34 1.05 21.93
C GLN A 46 17.68 0.13 22.97
N ARG A 47 16.47 0.46 23.44
CA ARG A 47 15.77 -0.37 24.42
C ARG A 47 15.38 -1.73 23.84
N ALA A 48 14.93 -1.79 22.59
CA ALA A 48 14.68 -3.06 21.91
C ALA A 48 15.98 -3.89 21.81
N GLN A 49 17.11 -3.27 21.44
CA GLN A 49 18.41 -3.96 21.38
C GLN A 49 18.83 -4.51 22.74
N GLU A 50 18.70 -3.74 23.83
CA GLU A 50 18.96 -4.19 25.20
C GLU A 50 18.09 -5.40 25.57
N ILE A 51 16.78 -5.35 25.30
CA ILE A 51 15.86 -6.46 25.58
C ILE A 51 16.29 -7.75 24.87
N ASN A 52 16.80 -7.64 23.64
CA ASN A 52 17.28 -8.79 22.87
C ASN A 52 18.63 -9.33 23.35
N GLU A 53 19.57 -8.44 23.72
CA GLU A 53 20.84 -8.86 24.31
C GLU A 53 20.61 -9.62 25.62
N ALA A 54 19.65 -9.17 26.44
CA ALA A 54 19.32 -9.83 27.71
C ALA A 54 18.82 -11.25 27.47
N TYR A 55 17.86 -11.40 26.55
CA TYR A 55 17.33 -12.71 26.22
C TYR A 55 18.41 -13.65 25.65
N ARG A 56 19.31 -13.14 24.80
CA ARG A 56 20.41 -13.93 24.22
C ARG A 56 21.37 -14.46 25.28
N ILE A 57 21.72 -13.63 26.27
CA ILE A 57 22.59 -14.04 27.39
C ILE A 57 21.95 -15.20 28.16
N LEU A 58 20.63 -15.11 28.40
CA LEU A 58 19.87 -16.11 29.15
C LEU A 58 19.68 -17.42 28.38
N SER A 59 19.44 -17.35 27.07
CA SER A 59 19.31 -18.57 26.24
C SER A 59 20.65 -19.30 26.04
N GLN A 60 21.77 -18.56 26.11
CA GLN A 60 23.12 -19.15 26.00
C GLN A 60 23.62 -19.73 27.33
N SER A 61 23.17 -19.24 28.48
CA SER A 61 23.53 -19.83 29.78
C SER A 61 22.96 -21.24 29.98
N ASP A 62 21.72 -21.50 29.56
CA ASP A 62 21.12 -22.84 29.57
C ASP A 62 21.88 -23.83 28.68
N SER A 63 22.40 -23.34 27.55
CA SER A 63 23.16 -24.17 26.60
C SER A 63 24.54 -24.58 27.13
N ARG A 64 25.16 -23.75 27.98
CA ARG A 64 26.47 -24.03 28.61
C ARG A 64 26.38 -25.06 29.73
N GLU A 65 25.26 -25.11 30.46
CA GLU A 65 25.05 -26.13 31.50
C GLU A 65 24.87 -27.53 30.90
N MET A 66 24.26 -27.66 29.72
CA MET A 66 24.17 -28.94 28.99
C MET A 66 25.48 -29.39 28.34
N GLN A 67 26.33 -28.46 27.86
CA GLN A 67 27.61 -28.81 27.21
C GLN A 67 28.69 -29.27 28.21
N ASN A 68 28.62 -28.83 29.47
CA ASN A 68 29.56 -29.28 30.51
C ASN A 68 29.31 -30.71 31.03
N ALA A 69 28.24 -31.38 30.58
CA ALA A 69 27.87 -32.73 31.02
C ALA A 69 28.35 -33.87 30.08
N TYR A 70 28.90 -33.57 28.90
CA TYR A 70 29.42 -34.58 27.96
C TYR A 70 30.84 -34.20 27.45
N GLY A 71 31.85 -34.80 28.09
CA GLY A 71 33.09 -35.32 27.49
C GLY A 71 33.93 -34.45 26.53
N THR A 72 35.02 -33.90 27.08
CA THR A 72 36.43 -34.09 26.68
C THR A 72 36.76 -34.37 25.19
N GLU A 73 37.56 -33.52 24.55
CA GLU A 73 38.98 -33.81 24.23
C GLU A 73 39.68 -32.65 23.52
N ALA A 74 40.98 -32.55 23.83
CA ALA A 74 41.87 -31.44 23.56
C ALA A 74 42.50 -31.48 22.16
N TYR A 75 42.85 -30.30 21.63
CA TYR A 75 44.17 -30.10 21.04
C TYR A 75 44.60 -28.64 21.21
N GLY A 76 45.69 -28.46 21.96
CA GLY A 76 46.29 -27.15 22.22
C GLY A 76 47.37 -26.80 21.22
N THR A 77 47.69 -25.50 21.13
CA THR A 77 49.06 -25.01 20.97
C THR A 77 49.18 -23.61 21.57
N GLU A 78 50.02 -23.50 22.61
CA GLU A 78 50.59 -22.30 23.24
C GLU A 78 51.64 -21.66 22.30
N ALA A 79 52.18 -20.43 22.40
CA ALA A 79 51.98 -19.19 23.14
C ALA A 79 52.97 -18.15 22.54
N HIS A 80 52.67 -16.84 22.61
CA HIS A 80 53.51 -15.78 23.21
C HIS A 80 53.20 -14.35 22.69
N GLY A 81 53.02 -13.42 23.65
CA GLY A 81 53.64 -12.08 23.58
C GLY A 81 52.74 -10.84 23.36
N THR A 82 52.36 -10.19 24.48
CA THR A 82 52.34 -8.72 24.78
C THR A 82 51.88 -7.75 23.68
N ASP A 83 50.92 -6.84 23.86
CA ASP A 83 50.90 -5.79 24.88
C ASP A 83 49.54 -5.07 24.92
N ASN A 84 49.25 -4.46 26.08
CA ASN A 84 48.12 -3.58 26.36
C ASN A 84 47.98 -2.45 25.32
N HIS A 85 46.77 -2.19 24.82
CA HIS A 85 46.21 -0.84 24.69
C HIS A 85 44.67 -0.87 24.63
N LYS A 86 44.06 -0.21 25.62
CA LYS A 86 42.62 0.12 25.67
C LYS A 86 42.26 0.97 24.46
N SER A 87 41.42 0.46 23.58
CA SER A 87 40.63 1.28 22.67
C SER A 87 39.25 0.67 22.54
N GLY A 88 38.23 1.53 22.60
CA GLY A 88 36.82 1.13 22.60
C GLY A 88 36.52 0.22 21.42
N LYS A 89 35.77 -0.86 21.69
CA LYS A 89 35.19 -1.70 20.66
C LYS A 89 34.29 -0.84 19.79
N ARG A 90 34.83 -0.36 18.68
CA ARG A 90 34.05 -0.03 17.49
C ARG A 90 33.26 -1.29 17.16
N GLU A 91 31.94 -1.17 17.23
CA GLU A 91 31.01 -2.20 16.78
C GLU A 91 31.41 -2.61 15.36
N GLN A 92 31.84 -3.86 15.20
CA GLN A 92 31.96 -4.47 13.88
C GLN A 92 30.54 -4.59 13.35
N HIS A 93 30.12 -3.61 12.55
CA HIS A 93 29.02 -3.81 11.61
C HIS A 93 29.39 -5.02 10.75
N GLN A 94 28.64 -6.10 10.91
CA GLN A 94 28.70 -7.26 10.03
C GLN A 94 28.33 -6.75 8.63
N GLU A 95 29.29 -6.72 7.70
CA GLU A 95 29.04 -6.25 6.33
C GLU A 95 28.04 -7.20 5.66
N TRP A 96 26.87 -6.69 5.30
CA TRP A 96 25.87 -7.46 4.56
C TRP A 96 26.40 -7.73 3.14
N SER A 97 26.51 -9.01 2.78
CA SER A 97 27.15 -9.47 1.54
C SER A 97 26.20 -9.60 0.34
N GLY A 98 24.97 -9.09 0.44
CA GLY A 98 23.97 -9.17 -0.64
C GLY A 98 24.35 -8.37 -1.89
N GLU A 99 23.75 -8.73 -3.03
CA GLU A 99 23.92 -8.00 -4.30
C GLU A 99 23.53 -6.53 -4.14
N TRP A 100 24.36 -5.61 -4.65
CA TRP A 100 24.18 -4.16 -4.47
C TRP A 100 23.62 -3.50 -5.73
N ASN A 101 22.52 -2.75 -5.59
CA ASN A 101 21.95 -1.93 -6.65
C ASN A 101 22.29 -0.46 -6.45
N GLU A 102 23.41 -0.02 -7.02
CA GLU A 102 23.89 1.36 -6.93
C GLU A 102 22.84 2.38 -7.41
N ALA A 103 22.08 2.00 -8.43
CA ALA A 103 21.10 2.85 -9.08
C ALA A 103 19.73 2.92 -8.36
N ALA A 104 19.52 2.22 -7.23
CA ALA A 104 18.26 2.30 -6.50
C ALA A 104 18.01 3.70 -5.92
N PHE A 105 16.75 4.12 -5.79
CA PHE A 105 16.40 5.51 -5.45
C PHE A 105 16.79 5.91 -4.02
N ILE A 106 16.58 5.02 -3.04
CA ILE A 106 16.81 5.27 -1.61
C ILE A 106 17.25 3.96 -0.95
N PRO A 107 18.25 3.93 -0.04
CA PRO A 107 18.56 2.70 0.69
C PRO A 107 17.34 2.16 1.46
N ARG A 108 17.32 0.84 1.67
CA ARG A 108 16.32 0.15 2.48
C ARG A 108 16.97 -0.51 3.68
N ASN A 109 16.20 -0.75 4.73
CA ASN A 109 16.64 -1.52 5.89
C ASN A 109 16.59 -3.02 5.58
N ILE A 110 17.55 -3.80 6.05
CA ILE A 110 17.49 -5.27 5.97
C ILE A 110 17.03 -5.77 7.32
N TYR A 111 15.95 -6.55 7.33
CA TYR A 111 15.36 -7.07 8.55
C TYR A 111 15.56 -8.57 8.65
N LEU A 112 15.99 -9.04 9.81
CA LEU A 112 16.10 -10.46 10.12
C LEU A 112 15.27 -10.79 11.35
N HIS A 113 14.64 -11.96 11.34
CA HIS A 113 14.07 -12.51 12.55
C HIS A 113 15.19 -12.78 13.56
N TYR A 114 14.91 -12.55 14.83
CA TYR A 114 15.81 -13.05 15.87
C TYR A 114 15.93 -14.57 15.71
N SER A 115 17.17 -15.08 15.74
CA SER A 115 17.48 -16.50 15.62
C SER A 115 16.93 -17.25 16.85
N MET A 116 15.64 -17.54 16.81
CA MET A 116 14.90 -18.21 17.84
C MET A 116 14.25 -19.44 17.22
N ASN A 117 14.43 -20.59 17.86
CA ASN A 117 13.66 -21.80 17.56
C ASN A 117 12.23 -21.61 18.09
N LEU A 118 11.47 -20.72 17.45
CA LEU A 118 10.05 -20.53 17.70
C LEU A 118 9.28 -21.63 16.98
N SER A 119 8.33 -22.28 17.66
CA SER A 119 7.36 -23.16 17.01
C SER A 119 6.53 -22.37 15.98
N GLU A 120 5.89 -23.05 15.02
CA GLU A 120 4.99 -22.37 14.09
C GLU A 120 3.84 -21.63 14.79
N GLU A 121 3.35 -22.13 15.93
CA GLU A 121 2.32 -21.45 16.72
C GLU A 121 2.88 -20.18 17.37
N GLU A 122 4.08 -20.23 17.93
CA GLU A 122 4.74 -19.08 18.56
C GLU A 122 5.08 -17.99 17.52
N ARG A 123 5.49 -18.37 16.31
CA ARG A 123 5.69 -17.44 15.18
C ARG A 123 4.39 -16.74 14.78
N LYS A 124 3.28 -17.49 14.76
CA LYS A 124 1.93 -16.94 14.47
C LYS A 124 1.44 -16.02 15.60
N GLU A 125 1.68 -16.38 16.86
CA GLU A 125 1.33 -15.59 18.04
C GLU A 125 2.15 -14.29 18.14
N ALA A 126 3.44 -14.35 17.81
CA ALA A 126 4.32 -13.20 17.67
C ALA A 126 3.94 -12.28 16.49
N GLN A 127 2.99 -12.68 15.63
CA GLN A 127 2.51 -11.95 14.45
C GLN A 127 3.65 -11.51 13.50
N GLY A 128 4.80 -12.18 13.50
CA GLY A 128 5.97 -11.76 12.74
C GLY A 128 6.66 -10.47 13.24
N LYS A 129 6.30 -9.94 14.41
CA LYS A 129 6.81 -8.68 14.99
C LYS A 129 8.14 -8.83 15.75
N LEU A 130 8.86 -9.93 15.53
CA LEU A 130 10.15 -10.19 16.15
C LEU A 130 11.23 -10.19 15.07
N TYR A 131 11.66 -8.99 14.69
CA TYR A 131 12.79 -8.78 13.79
C TYR A 131 13.63 -7.57 14.23
N TYR A 132 14.88 -7.53 13.80
CA TYR A 132 15.78 -6.40 13.97
C TYR A 132 16.34 -5.93 12.64
N GLN A 133 16.80 -4.68 12.61
CA GLN A 133 17.55 -4.15 11.47
C GLN A 133 18.97 -4.71 11.50
N ALA A 134 19.28 -5.62 10.58
CA ALA A 134 20.61 -6.20 10.43
C ALA A 134 21.55 -5.28 9.63
N ALA A 135 21.01 -4.59 8.62
CA ALA A 135 21.77 -3.67 7.78
C ALA A 135 20.89 -2.54 7.22
N CYS A 136 21.50 -1.57 6.54
CA CYS A 136 20.81 -0.58 5.72
C CYS A 136 21.67 -0.29 4.49
N GLY A 137 21.06 -0.31 3.32
CA GLY A 137 21.78 -0.12 2.06
C GLY A 137 20.90 -0.37 0.85
N LYS A 138 21.50 -0.32 -0.35
CA LYS A 138 20.77 -0.59 -1.60
C LYS A 138 20.90 -2.07 -2.00
N TYR A 139 20.74 -2.97 -1.03
CA TYR A 139 20.87 -4.40 -1.27
C TYR A 139 19.62 -4.98 -1.92
N MET A 140 19.81 -5.79 -2.96
CA MET A 140 18.77 -6.61 -3.57
C MET A 140 18.20 -7.60 -2.55
N TRP A 141 16.98 -8.03 -2.78
CA TRP A 141 16.35 -9.08 -2.02
C TRP A 141 16.88 -10.43 -2.47
N ASP A 142 17.31 -11.22 -1.50
CA ASP A 142 17.68 -12.61 -1.66
C ASP A 142 16.69 -13.46 -0.82
N PRO A 143 15.86 -14.32 -1.46
CA PRO A 143 14.92 -15.17 -0.75
C PRO A 143 15.57 -16.18 0.20
N GLU A 144 16.86 -16.48 0.04
CA GLU A 144 17.60 -17.41 0.92
C GLU A 144 18.08 -16.73 2.20
N GLU A 145 18.35 -15.43 2.16
CA GLU A 145 18.93 -14.65 3.26
C GLU A 145 17.91 -13.76 4.00
N GLU A 146 16.84 -13.32 3.33
CA GLU A 146 15.84 -12.41 3.90
C GLU A 146 14.41 -12.93 3.69
N ASP A 147 13.65 -13.06 4.78
CA ASP A 147 12.25 -13.45 4.69
C ASP A 147 11.42 -12.42 3.90
N PHE A 148 10.52 -12.92 3.06
CA PHE A 148 9.73 -12.07 2.18
C PHE A 148 8.85 -11.06 2.93
N ALA A 149 8.25 -11.42 4.07
CA ALA A 149 7.41 -10.49 4.81
C ALA A 149 8.24 -9.33 5.40
N LEU A 150 9.48 -9.63 5.80
CA LEU A 150 10.46 -8.64 6.26
C LEU A 150 10.96 -7.76 5.10
N PHE A 151 11.17 -8.34 3.92
CA PHE A 151 11.44 -7.59 2.70
C PHE A 151 10.32 -6.60 2.36
N LEU A 152 9.05 -7.03 2.34
CA LEU A 152 7.93 -6.12 2.09
C LEU A 152 7.85 -5.00 3.15
N THR A 153 8.14 -5.33 4.41
CA THR A 153 8.21 -4.36 5.51
C THR A 153 9.32 -3.32 5.28
N SER A 154 10.49 -3.77 4.84
CA SER A 154 11.61 -2.92 4.41
C SER A 154 11.21 -1.93 3.32
N ILE A 155 10.53 -2.39 2.26
CA ILE A 155 10.06 -1.53 1.17
C ILE A 155 9.01 -0.52 1.65
N ARG A 156 8.10 -0.94 2.54
CA ARG A 156 7.10 -0.05 3.14
C ARG A 156 7.76 1.09 3.94
N HIS A 157 8.84 0.79 4.67
CA HIS A 157 9.60 1.80 5.41
C HIS A 157 10.37 2.74 4.48
N ALA A 158 11.00 2.22 3.42
CA ALA A 158 11.64 3.05 2.40
C ALA A 158 10.64 4.00 1.72
N ALA A 159 9.45 3.52 1.38
CA ALA A 159 8.37 4.34 0.82
C ALA A 159 7.91 5.43 1.81
N ALA A 160 7.74 5.08 3.08
CA ALA A 160 7.35 6.03 4.13
C ALA A 160 8.41 7.13 4.33
N ALA A 161 9.69 6.77 4.33
CA ALA A 161 10.79 7.72 4.46
C ALA A 161 10.84 8.71 3.29
N LEU A 162 10.51 8.29 2.06
CA LEU A 162 10.42 9.20 0.91
C LEU A 162 9.26 10.20 1.05
N LEU A 163 8.11 9.73 1.53
CA LEU A 163 6.95 10.60 1.78
C LEU A 163 7.27 11.63 2.86
N GLU A 164 7.84 11.18 3.99
CA GLU A 164 8.23 12.05 5.10
C GLU A 164 9.27 13.10 4.66
N ARG A 165 10.28 12.70 3.88
CA ARG A 165 11.25 13.66 3.30
C ARG A 165 10.57 14.69 2.41
N THR A 166 9.56 14.28 1.64
CA THR A 166 8.81 15.17 0.76
C THR A 166 7.92 16.11 1.56
N GLU A 167 7.26 15.61 2.60
CA GLU A 167 6.43 16.37 3.54
C GLU A 167 7.27 17.44 4.27
N ASN A 168 8.42 17.04 4.80
CA ASN A 168 9.35 17.93 5.50
C ASN A 168 9.93 19.02 4.57
N ALA A 169 10.13 18.71 3.28
CA ALA A 169 10.67 19.67 2.31
C ALA A 169 9.70 20.82 1.96
N VAL A 170 8.40 20.66 2.24
CA VAL A 170 7.38 21.65 1.87
C VAL A 170 7.28 22.81 2.89
N ASN A 171 7.96 22.75 4.04
CA ASN A 171 7.93 23.79 5.09
C ASN A 171 6.50 24.24 5.47
N ALA A 172 5.49 23.36 5.33
CA ALA A 172 4.14 23.68 5.73
C ALA A 172 4.04 23.59 7.26
N GLU A 173 3.76 24.73 7.92
CA GLU A 173 3.60 24.80 9.37
C GLU A 173 2.46 23.90 9.89
N ASP A 174 1.51 23.53 9.02
CA ASP A 174 0.44 22.61 9.38
C ASP A 174 -0.10 21.77 8.20
N LEU A 175 0.41 20.54 8.06
CA LEU A 175 -0.10 19.53 7.13
C LEU A 175 -1.53 19.05 7.46
N SER A 176 -2.05 19.33 8.66
CA SER A 176 -3.40 18.93 9.06
C SER A 176 -4.50 19.68 8.30
N SER A 177 -4.14 20.82 7.73
CA SER A 177 -5.02 21.63 6.89
C SER A 177 -5.26 21.04 5.49
N VAL A 178 -4.41 20.12 5.02
CA VAL A 178 -4.52 19.53 3.68
C VAL A 178 -5.69 18.52 3.63
N PRO A 179 -6.72 18.76 2.80
CA PRO A 179 -7.88 17.87 2.69
C PRO A 179 -7.46 16.47 2.22
N ASP A 180 -8.12 15.44 2.76
CA ASP A 180 -7.94 14.04 2.36
C ASP A 180 -6.48 13.54 2.31
N LEU A 181 -5.57 14.21 3.04
CA LEU A 181 -4.13 13.95 2.99
C LEU A 181 -3.83 12.48 3.29
N LYS A 182 -4.51 11.89 4.28
CA LYS A 182 -4.32 10.47 4.64
C LYS A 182 -4.63 9.53 3.47
N GLU A 183 -5.73 9.75 2.76
CA GLU A 183 -6.12 8.91 1.62
C GLU A 183 -5.17 9.13 0.44
N TYR A 184 -4.83 10.39 0.14
CA TYR A 184 -3.92 10.70 -0.94
C TYR A 184 -2.52 10.15 -0.66
N ARG A 185 -1.98 10.37 0.54
CA ARG A 185 -0.71 9.82 1.01
C ARG A 185 -0.68 8.31 0.90
N PHE A 186 -1.74 7.61 1.31
CA PHE A 186 -1.84 6.16 1.16
C PHE A 186 -1.74 5.72 -0.32
N ARG A 187 -2.41 6.42 -1.23
CA ARG A 187 -2.35 6.13 -2.67
C ARG A 187 -0.96 6.37 -3.26
N ILE A 188 -0.28 7.43 -2.82
CA ILE A 188 1.11 7.70 -3.23
C ILE A 188 2.04 6.62 -2.66
N GLN A 189 1.88 6.26 -1.38
CA GLN A 189 2.65 5.19 -0.74
C GLN A 189 2.52 3.86 -1.49
N ALA A 190 1.30 3.48 -1.89
CA ALA A 190 1.06 2.25 -2.65
C ALA A 190 1.79 2.24 -4.01
N LYS A 191 1.82 3.38 -4.71
CA LYS A 191 2.57 3.52 -5.97
C LYS A 191 4.08 3.46 -5.74
N LEU A 192 4.59 4.16 -4.72
CA LEU A 192 6.01 4.12 -4.36
C LEU A 192 6.43 2.70 -4.00
N PHE A 193 5.61 1.98 -3.23
CA PHE A 193 5.84 0.59 -2.88
C PHE A 193 5.99 -0.30 -4.10
N GLU A 194 5.11 -0.16 -5.11
CA GLU A 194 5.21 -0.92 -6.37
C GLU A 194 6.59 -0.70 -7.02
N TYR A 195 6.97 0.55 -7.29
CA TYR A 195 8.21 0.84 -8.00
C TYR A 195 9.45 0.49 -7.17
N LEU A 196 9.46 0.76 -5.86
CA LEU A 196 10.57 0.41 -4.98
C LEU A 196 10.73 -1.11 -4.86
N SER A 197 9.63 -1.87 -4.75
CA SER A 197 9.73 -3.33 -4.72
C SER A 197 10.38 -3.87 -5.99
N MET A 198 10.02 -3.31 -7.15
CA MET A 198 10.66 -3.67 -8.42
C MET A 198 12.15 -3.30 -8.43
N GLN A 199 12.59 -2.30 -7.65
CA GLN A 199 14.00 -1.91 -7.63
C GLN A 199 14.91 -2.88 -6.88
N TYR A 200 14.34 -3.66 -5.98
CA TYR A 200 15.10 -4.53 -5.09
C TYR A 200 14.87 -6.00 -5.39
N VAL A 201 14.18 -6.34 -6.47
CA VAL A 201 13.90 -7.72 -6.84
C VAL A 201 14.57 -8.01 -8.19
N ASN A 202 15.40 -9.05 -8.22
CA ASN A 202 15.82 -9.67 -9.47
C ASN A 202 14.84 -10.80 -9.81
N PRO A 203 13.97 -10.63 -10.82
CA PRO A 203 12.94 -11.61 -11.11
C PRO A 203 13.46 -13.00 -11.45
N LEU A 204 14.59 -13.11 -12.14
CA LEU A 204 15.14 -14.40 -12.56
C LEU A 204 15.75 -15.14 -11.37
N LEU A 205 16.55 -14.45 -10.54
CA LEU A 205 17.12 -15.05 -9.32
C LEU A 205 16.02 -15.55 -8.37
N VAL A 206 15.00 -14.71 -8.14
CA VAL A 206 13.87 -15.08 -7.28
C VAL A 206 13.09 -16.24 -7.90
N LEU A 207 12.85 -16.24 -9.21
CA LEU A 207 12.15 -17.34 -9.88
C LEU A 207 12.90 -18.66 -9.72
N ASP A 208 14.22 -18.65 -9.91
CA ASP A 208 15.06 -19.85 -9.82
C ASP A 208 15.20 -20.37 -8.38
N SER A 209 15.13 -19.49 -7.38
CA SER A 209 15.06 -19.87 -5.95
C SER A 209 13.71 -20.51 -5.58
N LEU A 210 12.61 -20.01 -6.14
CA LEU A 210 11.25 -20.46 -5.77
C LEU A 210 10.77 -21.69 -6.56
N MET A 211 11.15 -21.82 -7.83
CA MET A 211 10.54 -22.80 -8.73
C MET A 211 11.54 -23.41 -9.71
N LYS A 212 11.38 -24.71 -9.97
CA LYS A 212 12.06 -25.38 -11.09
C LYS A 212 11.19 -25.36 -12.35
N PRO A 213 11.79 -25.29 -13.54
CA PRO A 213 11.02 -25.41 -14.78
C PRO A 213 10.37 -26.80 -14.87
N GLU A 214 9.13 -26.86 -15.35
CA GLU A 214 8.40 -28.11 -15.57
C GLU A 214 8.92 -28.83 -16.81
N SER A 215 9.28 -28.06 -17.84
CA SER A 215 9.86 -28.58 -19.07
C SER A 215 10.67 -27.52 -19.80
N THR A 216 11.35 -27.93 -20.87
CA THR A 216 11.96 -27.03 -21.84
C THR A 216 11.30 -27.22 -23.21
N ASP A 217 11.19 -26.14 -23.96
CA ASP A 217 10.65 -26.20 -25.31
C ASP A 217 11.70 -26.70 -26.32
N ARG A 218 11.32 -26.82 -27.59
CA ARG A 218 12.22 -27.32 -28.65
C ARG A 218 13.44 -26.42 -28.90
N LYS A 219 13.41 -25.17 -28.43
CA LYS A 219 14.51 -24.21 -28.52
C LYS A 219 15.33 -24.15 -27.23
N GLY A 220 15.01 -24.98 -26.24
CA GLY A 220 15.67 -24.98 -24.92
C GLY A 220 15.13 -23.94 -23.95
N GLN A 221 14.05 -23.23 -24.28
CA GLN A 221 13.48 -22.22 -23.39
C GLN A 221 12.76 -22.87 -22.21
N ARG A 222 12.99 -22.37 -21.00
CA ARG A 222 12.38 -22.87 -19.75
C ARG A 222 10.89 -22.55 -19.69
N ILE A 223 10.07 -23.57 -19.45
CA ILE A 223 8.62 -23.47 -19.23
C ILE A 223 8.32 -23.78 -17.77
N TYR A 224 7.66 -22.84 -17.10
CA TYR A 224 7.21 -22.97 -15.72
C TYR A 224 5.70 -23.14 -15.68
N ARG A 225 5.21 -23.87 -14.69
CA ARG A 225 3.78 -24.02 -14.39
C ARG A 225 3.49 -23.58 -12.97
N VAL A 226 2.60 -22.61 -12.86
CA VAL A 226 2.14 -22.02 -11.61
C VAL A 226 0.70 -22.42 -11.38
N LYS A 227 0.39 -22.90 -10.18
CA LYS A 227 -0.99 -23.11 -9.75
C LYS A 227 -1.61 -21.77 -9.38
N ALA A 228 -2.73 -21.47 -10.01
CA ALA A 228 -3.45 -20.24 -9.78
C ALA A 228 -4.96 -20.46 -9.79
N PHE A 229 -5.74 -19.43 -9.46
CA PHE A 229 -7.19 -19.50 -9.48
C PHE A 229 -7.84 -18.13 -9.70
N LEU A 230 -9.07 -18.14 -10.22
CA LEU A 230 -9.98 -17.01 -10.19
C LEU A 230 -11.01 -17.21 -9.08
N ALA A 231 -11.36 -16.13 -8.41
CA ALA A 231 -12.44 -16.14 -7.42
C ALA A 231 -13.27 -14.86 -7.49
N ALA A 232 -14.59 -15.01 -7.42
CA ALA A 232 -15.53 -13.90 -7.32
C ALA A 232 -16.76 -14.31 -6.49
N GLU A 233 -17.53 -13.33 -6.03
CA GLU A 233 -18.81 -13.60 -5.37
C GLU A 233 -19.80 -14.20 -6.36
N ALA A 234 -20.51 -15.26 -5.98
CA ALA A 234 -21.42 -15.98 -6.89
C ALA A 234 -22.51 -15.07 -7.50
N ALA A 235 -22.94 -14.05 -6.76
CA ALA A 235 -23.94 -13.08 -7.21
C ALA A 235 -23.39 -12.02 -8.18
N SER A 236 -22.07 -11.87 -8.27
CA SER A 236 -21.46 -10.84 -9.11
C SER A 236 -21.55 -11.22 -10.60
N PRO A 237 -21.47 -10.24 -11.51
CA PRO A 237 -21.34 -10.51 -12.94
C PRO A 237 -20.15 -11.44 -13.25
N GLU A 238 -19.01 -11.20 -12.60
CA GLU A 238 -17.79 -12.00 -12.74
C GLU A 238 -17.99 -13.42 -12.23
N GLY A 239 -18.68 -13.62 -11.09
CA GLY A 239 -18.99 -14.95 -10.55
C GLY A 239 -19.80 -15.79 -11.53
N ARG A 240 -20.79 -15.20 -12.20
CA ARG A 240 -21.58 -15.88 -13.25
C ARG A 240 -20.73 -16.25 -14.46
N LEU A 241 -19.79 -15.41 -14.86
CA LEU A 241 -18.87 -15.72 -15.95
C LEU A 241 -17.88 -16.83 -15.57
N ILE A 242 -17.32 -16.78 -14.36
CA ILE A 242 -16.44 -17.83 -13.83
C ILE A 242 -17.18 -19.18 -13.80
N ALA A 243 -18.45 -19.22 -13.37
CA ALA A 243 -19.25 -20.44 -13.35
C ALA A 243 -19.49 -21.05 -14.75
N SER A 244 -19.41 -20.23 -15.80
CA SER A 244 -19.64 -20.67 -17.18
C SER A 244 -18.38 -21.16 -17.90
N LEU A 245 -17.20 -21.03 -17.27
CA LEU A 245 -15.94 -21.45 -17.86
C LEU A 245 -15.89 -22.97 -18.03
N GLN A 246 -15.42 -23.40 -19.19
CA GLN A 246 -15.24 -24.82 -19.48
C GLN A 246 -13.81 -25.25 -19.16
N SER A 247 -13.65 -26.52 -18.78
CA SER A 247 -12.32 -27.06 -18.58
C SER A 247 -11.52 -27.09 -19.89
N GLY A 248 -10.22 -26.80 -19.79
CA GLY A 248 -9.33 -26.61 -20.94
C GLY A 248 -9.54 -25.30 -21.70
N GLU A 249 -10.46 -24.43 -21.26
CA GLU A 249 -10.68 -23.13 -21.88
C GLU A 249 -9.47 -22.21 -21.66
N TYR A 250 -9.12 -21.48 -22.73
CA TYR A 250 -8.04 -20.49 -22.72
C TYR A 250 -8.52 -19.16 -22.16
N LEU A 251 -7.74 -18.62 -21.22
CA LEU A 251 -7.93 -17.28 -20.70
C LEU A 251 -6.80 -16.34 -21.16
N PHE A 252 -7.10 -15.05 -21.21
CA PHE A 252 -6.18 -14.05 -21.74
C PHE A 252 -5.96 -12.92 -20.74
N PRO A 253 -4.73 -12.38 -20.64
CA PRO A 253 -4.46 -11.21 -19.82
C PRO A 253 -5.10 -9.97 -20.48
N LYS A 254 -5.89 -9.23 -19.71
CA LYS A 254 -6.49 -7.96 -20.15
C LYS A 254 -5.61 -6.76 -19.78
N ALA A 255 -5.18 -6.70 -18.53
CA ALA A 255 -4.41 -5.58 -17.98
C ALA A 255 -3.66 -5.98 -16.71
N PHE A 256 -2.57 -5.27 -16.43
CA PHE A 256 -1.84 -5.35 -15.17
C PHE A 256 -2.24 -4.17 -14.28
N HIS A 257 -2.62 -4.44 -13.05
CA HIS A 257 -2.93 -3.41 -12.05
C HIS A 257 -2.00 -3.63 -10.85
N GLY A 258 -0.93 -2.85 -10.78
CA GLY A 258 0.14 -3.08 -9.79
C GLY A 258 0.75 -4.47 -9.96
N ASN A 259 0.69 -5.26 -8.88
CA ASN A 259 1.09 -6.66 -8.83
C ASN A 259 -0.09 -7.63 -9.03
N GLN A 260 -1.12 -7.26 -9.80
CA GLN A 260 -2.24 -8.14 -10.12
C GLN A 260 -2.44 -8.26 -11.63
N ILE A 261 -2.83 -9.47 -12.07
CA ILE A 261 -3.12 -9.78 -13.47
C ILE A 261 -4.63 -9.92 -13.62
N GLN A 262 -5.26 -9.05 -14.42
CA GLN A 262 -6.68 -9.15 -14.73
C GLN A 262 -6.88 -10.05 -15.96
N LEU A 263 -7.76 -11.05 -15.87
CA LEU A 263 -8.05 -12.00 -16.93
C LEU A 263 -9.39 -11.73 -17.62
N MET A 264 -9.47 -12.16 -18.87
CA MET A 264 -10.68 -12.17 -19.68
C MET A 264 -10.85 -13.50 -20.44
N ASN A 265 -12.08 -13.82 -20.82
CA ASN A 265 -12.37 -14.95 -21.71
C ASN A 265 -12.17 -14.58 -23.19
N LYS A 266 -12.40 -15.55 -24.09
CA LYS A 266 -12.35 -15.37 -25.55
C LYS A 266 -13.29 -14.28 -26.08
N ASP A 267 -14.42 -14.06 -25.38
CA ASP A 267 -15.42 -13.04 -25.72
C ASP A 267 -15.07 -11.65 -25.16
N LYS A 268 -13.84 -11.48 -24.63
CA LYS A 268 -13.30 -10.23 -24.04
C LYS A 268 -14.06 -9.76 -22.79
N GLN A 269 -14.79 -10.64 -22.13
CA GLN A 269 -15.47 -10.36 -20.88
C GLN A 269 -14.51 -10.52 -19.70
N VAL A 270 -14.57 -9.60 -18.74
CA VAL A 270 -13.66 -9.58 -17.58
C VAL A 270 -14.09 -10.64 -16.58
N LEU A 271 -13.14 -11.49 -16.18
CA LEU A 271 -13.39 -12.57 -15.21
C LEU A 271 -12.92 -12.21 -13.79
N GLY A 272 -12.03 -11.23 -13.67
CA GLY A 272 -11.46 -10.80 -12.39
C GLY A 272 -9.94 -10.90 -12.38
N TYR A 273 -9.37 -10.98 -11.17
CA TYR A 273 -7.92 -11.02 -10.95
C TYR A 273 -7.44 -12.44 -10.67
N LEU A 274 -6.34 -12.83 -11.31
CA LEU A 274 -5.66 -14.09 -11.08
C LEU A 274 -5.01 -14.10 -9.70
N HIS A 275 -5.22 -15.19 -8.96
CA HIS A 275 -4.59 -15.43 -7.67
C HIS A 275 -3.63 -16.62 -7.77
N MET A 276 -2.34 -16.41 -7.50
CA MET A 276 -1.32 -17.46 -7.37
C MET A 276 -1.26 -17.96 -5.92
N GLU A 277 -0.82 -19.20 -5.71
CA GLU A 277 -0.70 -19.80 -4.37
C GLU A 277 0.35 -19.10 -3.48
N GLU A 278 1.40 -18.53 -4.09
CA GLU A 278 2.47 -17.84 -3.37
C GLU A 278 2.58 -16.36 -3.78
N ASP A 279 2.53 -15.47 -2.79
CA ASP A 279 2.60 -14.01 -2.99
C ASP A 279 3.95 -13.53 -3.57
N ARG A 280 5.02 -14.30 -3.35
CA ARG A 280 6.36 -14.00 -3.87
C ARG A 280 6.40 -14.04 -5.40
N LEU A 281 5.59 -14.91 -6.01
CA LEU A 281 5.55 -15.11 -7.46
C LEU A 281 5.09 -13.88 -8.23
N TYR A 282 4.27 -13.02 -7.61
CA TYR A 282 3.83 -11.77 -8.25
C TYR A 282 5.00 -10.80 -8.46
N PHE A 283 6.01 -10.84 -7.59
CA PHE A 283 7.16 -9.94 -7.65
C PHE A 283 8.22 -10.39 -8.65
N CYS A 284 8.22 -11.65 -9.10
CA CYS A 284 9.08 -12.10 -10.20
C CYS A 284 8.33 -12.19 -11.54
N ILE A 285 7.13 -12.77 -11.58
CA ILE A 285 6.44 -13.02 -12.85
C ILE A 285 5.93 -11.72 -13.48
N ILE A 286 5.32 -10.82 -12.72
CA ILE A 286 4.71 -9.61 -13.29
C ILE A 286 5.74 -8.68 -13.95
N PRO A 287 6.92 -8.41 -13.34
CA PRO A 287 7.97 -7.65 -14.02
C PRO A 287 8.41 -8.26 -15.36
N LEU A 288 8.55 -9.60 -15.42
CA LEU A 288 8.90 -10.31 -16.66
C LEU A 288 7.81 -10.13 -17.73
N LEU A 289 6.53 -10.20 -17.34
CA LEU A 289 5.41 -10.00 -18.25
C LEU A 289 5.25 -8.56 -18.74
N LYS A 290 5.40 -7.57 -17.85
CA LYS A 290 5.31 -6.14 -18.20
C LYS A 290 6.36 -5.74 -19.25
N ARG A 291 7.47 -6.48 -19.38
CA ARG A 291 8.54 -6.26 -20.35
C ARG A 291 8.50 -7.17 -21.57
N HIS A 292 7.46 -7.99 -21.71
CA HIS A 292 7.37 -9.00 -22.78
C HIS A 292 8.55 -10.00 -22.80
N ALA A 293 9.22 -10.19 -21.66
CA ALA A 293 10.34 -11.15 -21.51
C ALA A 293 9.85 -12.61 -21.46
N ALA A 294 8.54 -12.83 -21.54
CA ALA A 294 7.94 -14.15 -21.49
C ALA A 294 6.56 -14.22 -22.14
N GLN A 295 6.22 -15.43 -22.58
CA GLN A 295 4.90 -15.77 -23.10
C GLN A 295 4.10 -16.55 -22.07
N VAL A 296 2.78 -16.31 -22.07
CA VAL A 296 1.86 -16.90 -21.09
C VAL A 296 0.76 -17.69 -21.74
N LYS A 297 0.32 -18.73 -21.04
CA LYS A 297 -0.85 -19.53 -21.38
C LYS A 297 -1.61 -19.83 -20.11
N PHE A 298 -2.86 -19.41 -20.04
CA PHE A 298 -3.76 -19.68 -18.92
C PHE A 298 -4.82 -20.68 -19.36
N LEU A 299 -4.93 -21.80 -18.65
CA LEU A 299 -5.87 -22.87 -18.94
C LEU A 299 -6.73 -23.16 -17.72
N VAL A 300 -8.04 -23.26 -17.90
CA VAL A 300 -8.95 -23.73 -16.86
C VAL A 300 -8.67 -25.21 -16.58
N GLN A 301 -8.41 -25.56 -15.32
CA GLN A 301 -8.01 -26.92 -14.94
C GLN A 301 -9.16 -27.93 -15.15
N GLU A 302 -8.83 -29.18 -15.49
CA GLU A 302 -9.76 -30.32 -15.46
C GLU A 302 -10.10 -30.70 -14.02
N GLU A 303 -11.39 -30.86 -13.70
CA GLU A 303 -11.82 -31.40 -12.42
C GLU A 303 -11.36 -32.87 -12.32
N GLY A 304 -10.21 -33.11 -11.69
CA GLY A 304 -9.74 -34.46 -11.37
C GLY A 304 -8.22 -34.61 -11.32
N GLY A 305 -7.63 -34.44 -10.13
CA GLY A 305 -6.20 -34.71 -9.92
C GLY A 305 -5.68 -34.59 -8.48
N GLY A 306 -6.57 -34.56 -7.49
CA GLY A 306 -6.25 -34.74 -6.08
C GLY A 306 -6.92 -36.02 -5.59
N THR A 307 -6.15 -36.89 -4.95
CA THR A 307 -6.49 -38.25 -4.51
C THR A 307 -7.89 -38.38 -3.88
N ASN A 308 -8.59 -39.45 -4.29
CA ASN A 308 -9.87 -39.95 -3.79
C ASN A 308 -10.15 -39.67 -2.30
N GLU A 309 -11.03 -38.71 -2.03
CA GLU A 309 -12.10 -38.91 -1.05
C GLU A 309 -13.42 -38.75 -1.79
N LYS A 310 -14.18 -39.84 -1.84
CA LYS A 310 -15.52 -39.87 -2.41
C LYS A 310 -16.39 -38.83 -1.69
N ASN A 311 -16.96 -37.88 -2.43
CA ASN A 311 -18.37 -37.54 -2.29
C ASN A 311 -18.90 -36.83 -3.53
N GLU A 312 -20.08 -37.28 -3.92
CA GLU A 312 -20.81 -36.97 -5.14
C GLU A 312 -21.32 -35.52 -5.15
N GLY A 313 -21.26 -34.89 -6.33
CA GLY A 313 -22.23 -33.88 -6.77
C GLY A 313 -22.16 -32.48 -6.15
N ILE A 314 -21.62 -31.55 -6.94
CA ILE A 314 -22.07 -30.15 -7.12
C ILE A 314 -22.06 -29.25 -5.85
N ASN A 315 -21.26 -28.18 -5.94
CA ASN A 315 -21.12 -27.03 -5.00
C ASN A 315 -20.06 -27.19 -3.89
N ASN A 316 -18.81 -26.84 -4.18
CA ASN A 316 -17.85 -26.52 -3.12
C ASN A 316 -18.10 -25.09 -2.58
N THR A 317 -19.15 -24.94 -1.79
CA THR A 317 -19.26 -23.90 -0.75
C THR A 317 -18.16 -24.14 0.28
N THR A 318 -17.11 -23.32 0.29
CA THR A 318 -16.10 -23.36 1.35
C THR A 318 -16.66 -22.75 2.65
N ASN A 319 -17.36 -23.58 3.43
CA ASN A 319 -17.68 -23.28 4.82
C ASN A 319 -16.41 -23.44 5.68
N SER A 320 -15.76 -22.34 6.02
CA SER A 320 -14.85 -22.30 7.16
C SER A 320 -15.68 -22.21 8.44
N SER A 321 -15.80 -23.32 9.16
CA SER A 321 -16.34 -23.33 10.53
C SER A 321 -15.46 -24.18 11.43
N ASN A 322 -14.69 -23.51 12.30
CA ASN A 322 -14.36 -24.02 13.62
C ASN A 322 -14.16 -22.85 14.57
N PHE A 323 -15.26 -22.31 15.10
CA PHE A 323 -15.28 -21.59 16.38
C PHE A 323 -16.65 -21.80 17.02
N ARG A 324 -16.67 -22.55 18.12
CA ARG A 324 -17.78 -22.55 19.08
C ARG A 324 -17.69 -21.25 19.88
N ASN A 325 -18.63 -20.32 19.68
CA ASN A 325 -19.25 -19.63 20.80
C ASN A 325 -20.55 -18.92 20.41
N SER A 326 -21.44 -18.87 21.40
CA SER A 326 -22.82 -18.44 21.40
C SER A 326 -23.02 -16.97 21.05
N GLY A 327 -24.04 -16.69 20.22
CA GLY A 327 -24.53 -15.33 19.96
C GLY A 327 -25.41 -15.28 18.71
N ARG A 328 -26.70 -15.02 18.89
CA ARG A 328 -27.66 -14.82 17.79
C ARG A 328 -27.21 -13.65 16.90
N GLY A 329 -26.81 -13.97 15.67
CA GLY A 329 -26.55 -13.00 14.60
C GLY A 329 -26.78 -13.69 13.25
N ILE A 330 -27.62 -13.09 12.41
CA ILE A 330 -27.95 -13.60 11.07
C ILE A 330 -26.67 -13.59 10.22
N LYS A 331 -26.07 -14.76 9.99
CA LYS A 331 -24.92 -14.90 9.09
C LYS A 331 -25.41 -14.96 7.64
N ARG A 332 -25.24 -13.88 6.87
CA ARG A 332 -25.21 -13.97 5.39
C ARG A 332 -23.87 -14.60 5.00
N GLY A 333 -23.90 -15.86 4.56
CA GLY A 333 -22.70 -16.54 4.04
C GLY A 333 -22.30 -15.97 2.69
N ASN A 334 -21.05 -15.52 2.55
CA ASN A 334 -20.48 -15.10 1.27
C ASN A 334 -20.13 -16.35 0.45
N ASN A 335 -21.00 -16.74 -0.47
CA ASN A 335 -20.74 -17.84 -1.41
C ASN A 335 -19.78 -17.36 -2.52
N LYS A 336 -18.49 -17.65 -2.40
CA LYS A 336 -17.48 -17.33 -3.42
C LYS A 336 -17.29 -18.51 -4.36
N LEU A 337 -17.38 -18.26 -5.67
CA LEU A 337 -17.03 -19.24 -6.70
C LEU A 337 -15.53 -19.19 -6.95
N LYS A 338 -14.92 -20.37 -7.12
CA LYS A 338 -13.48 -20.53 -7.38
C LYS A 338 -13.28 -21.48 -8.56
N VAL A 339 -12.41 -21.10 -9.49
CA VAL A 339 -11.96 -21.95 -10.60
C VAL A 339 -10.44 -21.97 -10.63
N ASN A 340 -9.86 -23.16 -10.67
CA ASN A 340 -8.41 -23.33 -10.74
C ASN A 340 -7.91 -23.15 -12.18
N ILE A 341 -6.72 -22.59 -12.30
CA ILE A 341 -6.07 -22.24 -13.55
C ILE A 341 -4.66 -22.79 -13.52
N ASP A 342 -4.31 -23.55 -14.55
CA ASP A 342 -2.93 -23.85 -14.89
C ASP A 342 -2.35 -22.65 -15.65
N PHE A 343 -1.45 -21.94 -14.98
CA PHE A 343 -0.73 -20.81 -15.54
C PHE A 343 0.66 -21.27 -16.00
N TYR A 344 0.82 -21.40 -17.32
CA TYR A 344 2.11 -21.66 -17.94
C TYR A 344 2.77 -20.37 -18.37
N PHE A 345 4.07 -20.30 -18.14
CA PHE A 345 4.90 -19.16 -18.48
C PHE A 345 6.22 -19.65 -19.08
N ARG A 346 6.56 -19.17 -20.27
CA ARG A 346 7.81 -19.50 -20.99
C ARG A 346 8.68 -18.26 -21.07
N LEU A 347 9.92 -18.36 -20.60
CA LEU A 347 10.92 -17.30 -20.74
C LEU A 347 11.35 -17.16 -22.20
N GLU A 348 11.27 -15.94 -22.73
CA GLU A 348 11.77 -15.60 -24.08
C GLU A 348 13.13 -14.92 -24.01
N ASP A 349 13.38 -14.14 -22.96
CA ASP A 349 14.63 -13.43 -22.72
C ASP A 349 15.21 -13.80 -21.36
N GLU A 350 16.32 -14.53 -21.36
CA GLU A 350 17.07 -14.89 -20.15
C GLU A 350 18.06 -13.78 -19.73
N ASN A 351 18.29 -12.79 -20.60
CA ASN A 351 19.14 -11.64 -20.30
C ASN A 351 18.30 -10.48 -19.76
N TYR A 352 17.55 -10.75 -18.68
CA TYR A 352 16.77 -9.71 -18.00
C TYR A 352 17.70 -8.59 -17.51
N THR A 353 17.73 -7.48 -18.24
CA THR A 353 18.50 -6.30 -17.85
C THR A 353 17.62 -5.40 -16.98
N TYR A 354 17.93 -5.41 -15.70
CA TYR A 354 17.25 -4.59 -14.72
C TYR A 354 17.51 -3.10 -15.02
N ASN A 355 16.45 -2.31 -15.29
CA ASN A 355 16.54 -0.90 -15.67
C ASN A 355 16.10 0.01 -14.52
N SER A 356 17.03 0.27 -13.59
CA SER A 356 16.82 1.19 -12.46
C SER A 356 16.48 2.61 -12.90
N SER A 357 16.99 3.07 -14.04
CA SER A 357 16.87 4.47 -14.48
C SER A 357 15.43 4.85 -14.78
N GLU A 358 14.68 3.97 -15.45
CA GLU A 358 13.26 4.19 -15.73
C GLU A 358 12.41 4.21 -14.45
N LEU A 359 12.70 3.30 -13.51
CA LEU A 359 12.03 3.24 -12.22
C LEU A 359 12.30 4.50 -11.38
N ASN A 360 13.53 5.01 -11.38
CA ASN A 360 13.89 6.26 -10.71
C ASN A 360 13.10 7.46 -11.26
N LEU A 361 12.94 7.55 -12.58
CA LEU A 361 12.12 8.60 -13.19
C LEU A 361 10.66 8.50 -12.72
N LYS A 362 10.09 7.30 -12.66
CA LYS A 362 8.71 7.10 -12.17
C LYS A 362 8.56 7.48 -10.71
N ILE A 363 9.51 7.10 -9.85
CA ILE A 363 9.53 7.48 -8.44
C ILE A 363 9.61 8.99 -8.30
N ALA A 364 10.53 9.65 -9.03
CA ALA A 364 10.67 11.10 -9.02
C ALA A 364 9.42 11.84 -9.51
N GLU A 365 8.76 11.37 -10.58
CA GLU A 365 7.49 11.91 -11.06
C GLU A 365 6.39 11.85 -9.99
N ILE A 366 6.29 10.71 -9.28
CA ILE A 366 5.32 10.51 -8.21
C ILE A 366 5.57 11.47 -7.04
N LEU A 367 6.82 11.56 -6.58
CA LEU A 367 7.20 12.44 -5.49
C LEU A 367 7.00 13.91 -5.86
N ASN A 368 7.37 14.32 -7.08
CA ASN A 368 7.12 15.67 -7.55
C ASN A 368 5.62 16.00 -7.62
N GLY A 369 4.79 15.04 -8.06
CA GLY A 369 3.34 15.18 -8.04
C GLY A 369 2.77 15.30 -6.63
N TYR A 370 3.33 14.55 -5.66
CA TYR A 370 2.97 14.64 -4.25
C TYR A 370 3.41 15.97 -3.64
N GLU A 371 4.65 16.38 -3.87
CA GLU A 371 5.19 17.67 -3.45
C GLU A 371 4.36 18.84 -4.02
N LYS A 372 4.00 18.79 -5.30
CA LYS A 372 3.10 19.78 -5.91
C LYS A 372 1.73 19.79 -5.26
N TYR A 373 1.17 18.62 -4.92
CA TYR A 373 -0.09 18.55 -4.20
C TYR A 373 0.00 19.25 -2.84
N LEU A 374 1.09 19.01 -2.11
CA LEU A 374 1.36 19.64 -0.81
C LEU A 374 1.61 21.16 -0.94
N ARG A 375 2.43 21.59 -1.92
CA ARG A 375 2.77 23.01 -2.18
C ARG A 375 1.63 23.83 -2.78
N LYS A 376 0.75 23.19 -3.57
CA LYS A 376 -0.41 23.84 -4.20
C LYS A 376 -1.52 24.13 -3.19
N TYR A 377 -1.39 23.65 -1.95
CA TYR A 377 -2.23 24.06 -0.86
C TYR A 377 -1.77 25.42 -0.34
N ASP A 378 -2.27 26.47 -0.99
CA ASP A 378 -2.38 27.80 -0.40
C ASP A 378 -3.73 27.86 0.32
N PRO A 379 -3.76 27.94 1.67
CA PRO A 379 -5.00 28.06 2.44
C PRO A 379 -5.88 29.22 1.97
N GLU A 380 -5.29 30.29 1.43
CA GLU A 380 -6.01 31.49 0.99
C GLU A 380 -6.53 31.42 -0.46
N GLN A 381 -5.96 30.57 -1.34
CA GLN A 381 -6.32 30.57 -2.78
C GLN A 381 -6.99 29.30 -3.33
N ASP A 382 -6.86 28.11 -2.70
CA ASP A 382 -7.31 26.88 -3.36
C ASP A 382 -8.16 25.93 -2.49
N GLN A 383 -8.97 26.51 -1.59
CA GLN A 383 -9.96 25.80 -0.75
C GLN A 383 -10.90 24.87 -1.57
N PHE A 384 -11.09 25.12 -2.87
CA PHE A 384 -12.07 24.42 -3.71
C PHE A 384 -11.46 23.58 -4.85
N CYS A 385 -10.16 23.25 -4.81
CA CYS A 385 -9.49 22.53 -5.90
C CYS A 385 -10.15 21.18 -6.23
N ASP A 386 -10.40 20.32 -5.23
CA ASP A 386 -11.05 19.02 -5.46
C ASP A 386 -12.47 19.19 -6.03
N LEU A 387 -13.23 20.13 -5.47
CA LEU A 387 -14.57 20.45 -5.94
C LEU A 387 -14.55 20.82 -7.43
N PHE A 388 -13.67 21.74 -7.85
CA PHE A 388 -13.56 22.14 -9.26
C PHE A 388 -13.03 21.01 -10.15
N ALA A 389 -12.13 20.15 -9.64
CA ALA A 389 -11.65 18.98 -10.38
C ALA A 389 -12.77 17.94 -10.61
N ARG A 390 -13.68 17.77 -9.66
CA ARG A 390 -14.85 16.89 -9.81
C ARG A 390 -15.92 17.49 -10.73
N LEU A 391 -16.15 18.80 -10.62
CA LEU A 391 -17.10 19.52 -11.48
C LEU A 391 -16.65 19.53 -12.95
N SER A 392 -15.35 19.66 -13.23
CA SER A 392 -14.82 19.64 -14.60
C SER A 392 -15.04 18.31 -15.33
N ARG A 393 -15.22 17.20 -14.60
CA ARG A 393 -15.60 15.90 -15.17
C ARG A 393 -17.07 15.81 -15.57
N SER A 394 -17.90 16.77 -15.16
CA SER A 394 -19.31 16.82 -15.54
C SER A 394 -19.49 17.53 -16.88
N ASN A 395 -19.94 16.80 -17.90
CA ASN A 395 -20.22 17.32 -19.25
C ASN A 395 -21.16 18.53 -19.29
N PHE A 396 -22.01 18.72 -18.28
CA PHE A 396 -22.88 19.89 -18.19
C PHE A 396 -22.15 21.10 -17.60
N ARG A 397 -21.43 20.88 -16.49
CA ARG A 397 -20.81 21.95 -15.70
C ARG A 397 -19.55 22.50 -16.36
N SER A 398 -18.79 21.65 -17.06
CA SER A 398 -17.55 22.03 -17.75
C SER A 398 -17.76 22.95 -18.97
N ARG A 399 -19.01 23.22 -19.37
CA ARG A 399 -19.33 24.04 -20.54
C ARG A 399 -19.51 25.52 -20.24
N PHE A 400 -19.55 25.89 -18.97
CA PHE A 400 -19.73 27.28 -18.55
C PHE A 400 -18.36 27.95 -18.47
N HIS A 401 -18.22 29.09 -19.15
CA HIS A 401 -17.02 29.93 -19.18
C HIS A 401 -17.45 31.40 -19.23
N LEU A 402 -16.66 32.29 -18.62
CA LEU A 402 -16.86 33.72 -18.77
C LEU A 402 -16.62 34.14 -20.22
N LYS A 403 -17.47 35.02 -20.74
CA LYS A 403 -17.29 35.61 -22.08
C LYS A 403 -16.69 37.01 -21.96
N ASP A 404 -16.21 37.58 -23.06
CA ASP A 404 -15.61 38.93 -23.09
C ASP A 404 -16.50 40.00 -22.45
N LYS A 405 -17.82 39.93 -22.67
CA LYS A 405 -18.79 40.84 -22.06
C LYS A 405 -18.87 40.68 -20.54
N ASP A 406 -18.75 39.46 -20.03
CA ASP A 406 -18.77 39.19 -18.59
C ASP A 406 -17.45 39.65 -17.94
N ILE A 407 -16.32 39.44 -18.61
CA ILE A 407 -14.99 39.92 -18.18
C ILE A 407 -14.96 41.44 -18.13
N GLN A 408 -15.46 42.10 -19.17
CA GLN A 408 -15.57 43.56 -19.22
C GLN A 408 -16.46 44.10 -18.09
N TYR A 409 -17.59 43.43 -17.82
CA TYR A 409 -18.46 43.78 -16.70
C TYR A 409 -17.75 43.64 -15.34
N ILE A 410 -16.97 42.57 -15.14
CA ILE A 410 -16.15 42.38 -13.92
C ILE A 410 -15.09 43.48 -13.81
N ARG A 411 -14.41 43.85 -14.91
CA ARG A 411 -13.43 44.95 -14.94
C ARG A 411 -14.05 46.29 -14.57
N GLU A 412 -15.23 46.59 -15.11
CA GLU A 412 -15.93 47.86 -14.88
C GLU A 412 -16.49 47.98 -13.46
N LYS A 413 -16.92 46.87 -12.85
CA LYS A 413 -17.55 46.87 -11.52
C LYS A 413 -16.60 46.57 -10.37
N GLY A 414 -15.51 45.85 -10.61
CA GLY A 414 -14.58 45.38 -9.59
C GLY A 414 -15.06 44.12 -8.86
N MET A 415 -14.12 43.36 -8.30
CA MET A 415 -14.38 42.04 -7.71
C MET A 415 -15.24 42.13 -6.44
N ASP A 416 -15.07 43.17 -5.62
CA ASP A 416 -15.86 43.38 -4.40
C ASP A 416 -17.36 43.58 -4.70
N THR A 417 -17.67 44.33 -5.76
CA THR A 417 -19.05 44.52 -6.23
C THR A 417 -19.65 43.21 -6.70
N ILE A 418 -18.88 42.38 -7.41
CA ILE A 418 -19.33 41.06 -7.87
C ILE A 418 -19.58 40.13 -6.69
N ARG A 419 -18.74 40.17 -5.65
CA ARG A 419 -18.95 39.44 -4.39
C ARG A 419 -20.24 39.88 -3.70
N SER A 420 -20.50 41.19 -3.62
CA SER A 420 -21.77 41.72 -3.07
C SER A 420 -22.99 41.21 -3.84
N HIS A 421 -22.95 41.22 -5.19
CA HIS A 421 -24.02 40.65 -6.01
C HIS A 421 -24.21 39.14 -5.75
N ALA A 422 -23.12 38.40 -5.57
CA ALA A 422 -23.19 36.98 -5.25
C ALA A 422 -23.88 36.73 -3.91
N SER A 423 -23.53 37.47 -2.86
CA SER A 423 -24.19 37.42 -1.56
C SER A 423 -25.69 37.70 -1.67
N ASP A 424 -26.08 38.72 -2.44
CA ASP A 424 -27.49 39.05 -2.65
C ASP A 424 -28.25 37.96 -3.40
N PHE A 425 -27.66 37.36 -4.44
CA PHE A 425 -28.30 36.27 -5.16
C PHE A 425 -28.43 35.01 -4.32
N VAL A 426 -27.42 34.66 -3.52
CA VAL A 426 -27.47 33.51 -2.61
C VAL A 426 -28.55 33.74 -1.55
N ARG A 427 -28.55 34.91 -0.90
CA ARG A 427 -29.53 35.28 0.13
C ARG A 427 -30.96 35.26 -0.39
N THR A 428 -31.21 35.80 -1.58
CA THR A 428 -32.58 35.95 -2.11
C THR A 428 -33.10 34.69 -2.80
N ARG A 429 -32.24 33.93 -3.50
CA ARG A 429 -32.68 32.82 -4.37
C ARG A 429 -32.36 31.43 -3.85
N LEU A 430 -31.42 31.30 -2.91
CA LEU A 430 -30.96 30.01 -2.40
C LEU A 430 -31.17 29.85 -0.90
N ALA A 431 -31.07 30.91 -0.10
CA ALA A 431 -31.17 30.81 1.36
C ALA A 431 -32.53 30.35 1.91
N PRO A 432 -33.70 30.73 1.36
CA PRO A 432 -34.99 30.30 1.89
C PRO A 432 -35.13 28.77 1.92
N ALA A 433 -35.80 28.24 2.95
CA ALA A 433 -36.06 26.79 3.08
C ALA A 433 -36.98 26.26 1.96
N GLN A 434 -37.93 27.09 1.53
CA GLN A 434 -38.82 26.82 0.40
C GLN A 434 -38.58 27.88 -0.69
N ILE A 435 -38.17 27.43 -1.87
CA ILE A 435 -37.88 28.29 -3.02
C ILE A 435 -38.93 28.04 -4.11
N PRO A 436 -39.66 29.07 -4.56
CA PRO A 436 -40.54 28.95 -5.72
C PRO A 436 -39.72 28.56 -6.96
N ASN A 437 -40.12 27.48 -7.64
CA ASN A 437 -39.45 26.94 -8.83
C ASN A 437 -37.98 26.48 -8.60
N ASP A 438 -37.69 25.82 -7.48
CA ASP A 438 -36.38 25.20 -7.24
C ASP A 438 -35.98 24.25 -8.39
N GLY A 439 -34.77 24.45 -8.92
CA GLY A 439 -34.27 23.85 -10.16
C GLY A 439 -34.31 24.77 -11.37
N LYS A 440 -35.04 25.91 -11.33
CA LYS A 440 -35.15 26.90 -12.41
C LYS A 440 -34.97 28.36 -11.94
N GLN A 441 -34.59 28.58 -10.68
CA GLN A 441 -34.48 29.91 -10.07
C GLN A 441 -33.29 30.75 -10.56
N THR A 442 -32.24 30.10 -11.06
CA THR A 442 -31.02 30.75 -11.53
C THR A 442 -31.02 30.85 -13.06
N PRO A 443 -31.05 32.07 -13.63
CA PRO A 443 -30.91 32.27 -15.08
C PRO A 443 -29.61 31.65 -15.61
N MET A 444 -29.57 31.29 -16.88
CA MET A 444 -28.35 30.73 -17.50
C MET A 444 -27.41 31.80 -18.06
N ARG A 445 -27.83 33.08 -18.09
CA ARG A 445 -27.15 34.20 -18.75
C ARG A 445 -27.49 35.52 -18.05
N GLY A 446 -26.73 36.57 -18.37
CA GLY A 446 -27.04 37.96 -17.99
C GLY A 446 -26.24 38.50 -16.80
N HIS A 447 -25.50 37.64 -16.09
CA HIS A 447 -24.57 38.07 -15.04
C HIS A 447 -23.49 37.00 -14.82
N PRO A 448 -22.20 37.36 -14.60
CA PRO A 448 -21.11 36.40 -14.36
C PRO A 448 -21.39 35.43 -13.20
N VAL A 449 -22.00 35.92 -12.11
CA VAL A 449 -22.40 35.06 -10.97
C VAL A 449 -23.38 33.96 -11.36
N PHE A 450 -24.28 34.19 -12.33
CA PHE A 450 -25.20 33.13 -12.77
C PHE A 450 -24.46 32.02 -13.51
N LEU A 451 -23.47 32.37 -14.33
CA LEU A 451 -22.60 31.37 -14.95
C LEU A 451 -21.83 30.60 -13.88
N ALA A 452 -21.29 31.30 -12.87
CA ALA A 452 -20.60 30.67 -11.75
C ALA A 452 -21.51 29.69 -11.01
N GLN A 453 -22.75 30.05 -10.67
CA GLN A 453 -23.70 29.16 -10.00
C GLN A 453 -23.97 27.88 -10.79
N HIS A 454 -24.02 27.97 -12.12
CA HIS A 454 -24.16 26.79 -12.96
C HIS A 454 -22.84 26.03 -13.10
N ALA A 455 -21.68 26.67 -13.16
CA ALA A 455 -20.41 25.97 -13.23
C ALA A 455 -20.10 25.21 -11.93
N THR A 456 -20.43 25.79 -10.78
CA THR A 456 -20.04 25.28 -9.46
C THR A 456 -21.05 24.32 -8.84
N GLY A 457 -22.27 24.22 -9.39
CA GLY A 457 -23.32 23.40 -8.78
C GLY A 457 -24.05 24.09 -7.64
N CYS A 458 -24.00 25.42 -7.58
CA CYS A 458 -24.73 26.24 -6.62
C CYS A 458 -26.05 26.80 -7.17
N CYS A 459 -26.58 26.30 -8.30
CA CYS A 459 -27.76 26.89 -8.95
C CYS A 459 -29.12 26.49 -8.37
N CYS A 460 -29.20 25.42 -7.57
CA CYS A 460 -30.43 25.01 -6.88
C CYS A 460 -30.14 24.13 -5.66
N ARG A 461 -31.15 23.84 -4.82
CA ARG A 461 -30.96 22.99 -3.62
C ARG A 461 -30.55 21.57 -3.97
N GLY A 462 -31.09 21.01 -5.05
CA GLY A 462 -30.67 19.69 -5.54
C GLY A 462 -29.19 19.64 -5.93
N CYS A 463 -28.65 20.74 -6.48
CA CYS A 463 -27.23 20.81 -6.81
C CYS A 463 -26.36 21.04 -5.57
N LEU A 464 -26.80 21.89 -4.64
CA LEU A 464 -26.14 22.08 -3.34
C LEU A 464 -26.03 20.77 -2.55
N TYR A 465 -27.10 19.97 -2.53
CA TYR A 465 -27.08 18.64 -1.92
C TYR A 465 -26.10 17.69 -2.63
N LYS A 466 -26.17 17.64 -3.96
CA LYS A 466 -25.37 16.71 -4.78
C LYS A 466 -23.87 17.03 -4.79
N TRP A 467 -23.48 18.30 -4.74
CA TRP A 467 -22.08 18.71 -4.91
C TRP A 467 -21.43 19.18 -3.61
N HIS A 468 -22.20 19.83 -2.73
CA HIS A 468 -21.70 20.48 -1.51
C HIS A 468 -22.22 19.82 -0.23
N ARG A 469 -23.06 18.78 -0.34
CA ARG A 469 -23.65 18.04 0.80
C ARG A 469 -24.52 18.90 1.73
N ILE A 470 -25.01 20.04 1.25
CA ILE A 470 -25.93 20.90 2.00
C ILE A 470 -27.36 20.36 1.86
N PRO A 471 -28.07 20.03 2.96
CA PRO A 471 -29.42 19.48 2.91
C PRO A 471 -30.43 20.38 2.19
N ALA A 472 -31.31 19.77 1.40
CA ALA A 472 -32.45 20.46 0.80
C ALA A 472 -33.60 20.63 1.82
N GLY A 473 -34.43 21.65 1.64
CA GLY A 473 -35.61 21.90 2.48
C GLY A 473 -35.35 22.59 3.82
N VAL A 474 -34.10 22.96 4.11
CA VAL A 474 -33.70 23.72 5.31
C VAL A 474 -33.15 25.08 4.90
N GLN A 475 -33.45 26.14 5.66
CA GLN A 475 -32.90 27.47 5.43
C GLN A 475 -31.37 27.43 5.54
N LEU A 476 -30.66 28.09 4.62
CA LEU A 476 -29.20 28.16 4.69
C LEU A 476 -28.76 28.99 5.90
N THR A 477 -27.77 28.51 6.64
CA THR A 477 -27.09 29.29 7.67
C THR A 477 -26.24 30.40 7.04
N GLU A 478 -25.82 31.38 7.83
CA GLU A 478 -24.92 32.44 7.34
C GLU A 478 -23.59 31.86 6.85
N GLU A 479 -22.99 30.94 7.60
CA GLU A 479 -21.78 30.20 7.20
C GLU A 479 -21.95 29.45 5.86
N GLN A 480 -23.11 28.81 5.65
CA GLN A 480 -23.39 28.12 4.39
C GLN A 480 -23.57 29.08 3.22
N GLN A 481 -24.15 30.27 3.47
CA GLN A 481 -24.27 31.30 2.45
C GLN A 481 -22.90 31.87 2.07
N GLU A 482 -22.06 32.16 3.07
CA GLU A 482 -20.70 32.64 2.89
C GLU A 482 -19.84 31.62 2.12
N TYR A 483 -19.86 30.36 2.53
CA TYR A 483 -19.21 29.26 1.79
C TYR A 483 -19.64 29.22 0.31
N ILE A 484 -20.93 29.36 0.02
CA ILE A 484 -21.42 29.37 -1.38
C ILE A 484 -20.86 30.58 -2.13
N VAL A 485 -20.84 31.76 -1.50
CA VAL A 485 -20.28 32.97 -2.10
C VAL A 485 -18.79 32.77 -2.40
N ASP A 486 -18.02 32.20 -1.48
CA ASP A 486 -16.60 31.94 -1.66
C ASP A 486 -16.33 30.98 -2.82
N VAL A 487 -17.12 29.90 -2.92
CA VAL A 487 -17.06 28.96 -4.07
C VAL A 487 -17.31 29.69 -5.39
N LEU A 488 -18.28 30.60 -5.44
CA LEU A 488 -18.62 31.35 -6.66
C LEU A 488 -17.50 32.33 -7.04
N MET A 489 -16.97 33.06 -6.06
CA MET A 489 -15.90 34.03 -6.29
C MET A 489 -14.60 33.36 -6.72
N ALA A 490 -14.22 32.26 -6.08
CA ALA A 490 -13.04 31.49 -6.46
C ALA A 490 -13.12 30.97 -7.91
N TRP A 491 -14.31 30.55 -8.37
CA TRP A 491 -14.50 30.17 -9.76
C TRP A 491 -14.40 31.36 -10.72
N ILE A 492 -15.01 32.51 -10.37
CA ILE A 492 -14.98 33.73 -11.19
C ILE A 492 -13.55 34.25 -11.32
N GLU A 493 -12.80 34.34 -10.23
CA GLU A 493 -11.40 34.78 -10.22
C GLU A 493 -10.52 33.88 -11.09
N ARG A 494 -10.71 32.56 -10.99
CA ARG A 494 -9.97 31.60 -11.81
C ARG A 494 -10.25 31.75 -13.31
N GLU A 495 -11.51 31.94 -13.69
CA GLU A 495 -11.88 32.15 -15.10
C GLU A 495 -11.48 33.55 -15.59
N TYR A 496 -11.52 34.56 -14.73
CA TYR A 496 -11.05 35.90 -15.02
C TYR A 496 -9.55 35.89 -15.30
N ASN A 497 -8.74 35.30 -14.43
CA ASN A 497 -7.28 35.23 -14.58
C ASN A 497 -6.81 34.37 -15.76
N ARG A 498 -7.67 33.47 -16.27
CA ARG A 498 -7.39 32.68 -17.48
C ARG A 498 -7.60 33.44 -18.78
N ASN A 499 -8.49 34.44 -18.76
CA ASN A 499 -8.93 35.18 -19.95
C ASN A 499 -8.56 36.68 -19.91
N ALA A 500 -8.03 37.16 -18.78
CA ALA A 500 -7.48 38.50 -18.62
C ALA A 500 -6.04 38.55 -19.12
#